data_AF-A0A921E8I5-F1
#
_entry.id   AF-A0A921E8I5-F1
#
_cell.length_a   1.000
_cell.length_b   1.000
_cell.length_c   1.000
_cell.angle_alpha   90.00
_cell.angle_beta   90.00
_cell.angle_gamma   90.00
#
_symmetry.space_group_name_H-M   'P 1'
#
loop_
_entity.id
_entity.type
_entity.pdbx_description
1 polymer ?
#
loop_
_entity_poly.entity_id
_entity_poly.type
_entity_poly.pdbx_seq_one_letter_code
_entity_poly.pdbx_strand_id
1 'polypeptide(L)'
;MATVKVKFRPSTVGGRPGSIVYFVTHRRATRQITTKHKVFPCEWDERHAKLVAPPGSERGETVYHGTGSGEFPIAVFVPENVGYAHRVIDLSVKFADSDGTAQTLSLTQLAPSWYGNDIGCERIESSPAPWGFYWESDFQIICDVTGCSDDDRTGLRQYIEWTQSLHDMSSWPIIGWIIQSIYGDDIPDLSSFVDMDKSGDFLGIGGKADKVTIRLGSLSTSGIAESTTDGQQNTRDVYNFNGIQFVNEIINQIQNMPGYAVTTEGTGVVPTNNASIACMKLNSWDIINVNDEQILTLTGGADVMDPKWYLPATGETTGMVDEEYPLSGDYWTSTAVSGSNQKAYKHLSGGSTSEESRDQNLRIRAIRKKP
;
A
#
# COMPACT_ATOMS: atom_id res chain seq x y z
N MET A 1 16.33 13.54 22.02
CA MET A 1 16.15 14.14 20.68
C MET A 1 16.50 13.08 19.65
N ALA A 2 15.59 12.81 18.72
CA ALA A 2 15.86 11.95 17.58
C ALA A 2 16.41 12.82 16.43
N THR A 3 17.33 12.30 15.62
CA THR A 3 17.82 12.97 14.40
C THR A 3 17.76 12.00 13.23
N VAL A 4 17.31 12.46 12.07
CA VAL A 4 17.24 11.68 10.84
C VAL A 4 18.24 12.26 9.84
N LYS A 5 18.87 11.41 9.02
CA LYS A 5 19.73 11.80 7.90
C LYS A 5 19.51 10.87 6.72
N VAL A 6 19.18 11.41 5.56
CA VAL A 6 19.11 10.62 4.32
C VAL A 6 20.47 10.61 3.62
N LYS A 7 20.84 9.48 3.03
CA LYS A 7 22.00 9.36 2.14
C LYS A 7 21.71 8.47 0.95
N PHE A 8 22.37 8.74 -0.16
CA PHE A 8 22.44 7.78 -1.26
C PHE A 8 23.59 6.81 -1.04
N ARG A 9 23.32 5.52 -1.22
CA ARG A 9 24.32 4.45 -1.22
C ARG A 9 24.48 3.92 -2.64
N PRO A 10 25.58 4.26 -3.34
CA PRO A 10 25.84 3.76 -4.68
C PRO A 10 25.87 2.23 -4.73
N SER A 11 25.48 1.65 -5.87
CA SER A 11 25.71 0.23 -6.14
C SER A 11 27.21 -0.08 -6.17
N THR A 12 27.59 -1.25 -5.66
CA THR A 12 28.97 -1.77 -5.76
C THR A 12 29.31 -2.25 -7.18
N VAL A 13 28.30 -2.47 -8.02
CA VAL A 13 28.44 -2.77 -9.45
C VAL A 13 28.21 -1.48 -10.24
N GLY A 14 29.21 -1.06 -11.02
CA GLY A 14 29.16 0.15 -11.84
C GLY A 14 27.98 0.15 -12.84
N GLY A 15 27.34 1.30 -13.00
CA GLY A 15 26.19 1.48 -13.91
C GLY A 15 24.86 0.92 -13.40
N ARG A 16 24.81 0.35 -12.19
CA ARG A 16 23.56 -0.12 -11.57
C ARG A 16 23.01 0.90 -10.55
N PRO A 17 21.69 0.96 -10.37
CA PRO A 17 21.09 1.88 -9.41
C PRO A 17 21.48 1.50 -7.97
N GLY A 18 21.80 2.53 -7.18
CA GLY A 18 22.09 2.43 -5.76
C GLY A 18 20.83 2.33 -4.92
N SER A 19 20.91 2.62 -3.63
CA SER A 19 19.75 2.61 -2.73
C SER A 19 19.79 3.81 -1.81
N ILE A 20 18.64 4.40 -1.53
CA ILE A 20 18.51 5.45 -0.52
C ILE A 20 18.52 4.78 0.86
N VAL A 21 19.29 5.34 1.79
CA VAL A 21 19.41 4.86 3.16
C VAL A 21 19.10 5.99 4.14
N TYR A 22 18.30 5.70 5.15
CA TYR A 22 18.03 6.62 6.26
C TYR A 22 18.89 6.25 7.45
N PHE A 23 19.44 7.25 8.13
CA PHE A 23 20.12 7.11 9.40
C PHE A 23 19.29 7.81 10.48
N VAL A 24 18.53 7.03 11.24
CA VAL A 24 17.72 7.53 12.35
C VAL A 24 18.49 7.31 13.65
N THR A 25 18.78 8.38 14.37
CA THR A 25 19.47 8.35 15.67
C THR A 25 18.52 8.74 16.78
N HIS A 26 18.21 7.82 17.69
CA HIS A 26 17.39 8.09 18.87
C HIS A 26 18.04 7.47 20.11
N ARG A 27 18.03 8.18 21.24
CA ARG A 27 18.69 7.75 22.51
C ARG A 27 20.14 7.25 22.31
N ARG A 28 20.91 7.90 21.43
CA ARG A 28 22.31 7.57 21.05
C ARG A 28 22.48 6.25 20.28
N ALA A 29 21.40 5.63 19.80
CA ALA A 29 21.46 4.50 18.86
C ALA A 29 21.09 4.97 17.45
N THR A 30 21.96 4.73 16.47
CA THR A 30 21.72 5.04 15.05
C THR A 30 21.38 3.77 14.27
N ARG A 31 20.28 3.79 13.52
CA ARG A 31 19.87 2.70 12.62
C ARG A 31 19.92 3.14 11.18
N GLN A 32 20.41 2.24 10.32
CA GLN A 32 20.32 2.39 8.88
C GLN A 32 19.08 1.66 8.35
N ILE A 33 18.16 2.37 7.70
CA ILE A 33 17.02 1.79 7.00
C ILE A 33 17.34 1.87 5.51
N THR A 34 17.55 0.72 4.87
CA THR A 34 17.79 0.67 3.42
C THR A 34 16.47 0.56 2.69
N THR A 35 16.14 1.55 1.89
CA THR A 35 14.91 1.53 1.08
C THR A 35 15.00 0.50 -0.03
N LYS A 36 13.84 0.02 -0.48
CA LYS A 36 13.74 -0.82 -1.68
C LYS A 36 13.91 -0.01 -2.98
N HIS A 37 13.88 1.31 -2.89
CA HIS A 37 14.05 2.21 -4.02
C HIS A 37 15.45 2.11 -4.62
N LYS A 38 15.49 1.92 -5.94
CA LYS A 38 16.70 1.84 -6.73
C LYS A 38 16.83 3.12 -7.53
N VAL A 39 17.85 3.90 -7.20
CA VAL A 39 18.04 5.26 -7.70
C VAL A 39 19.40 5.33 -8.41
N PHE A 40 19.45 5.90 -9.60
CA PHE A 40 20.71 6.14 -10.29
C PHE A 40 21.44 7.33 -9.66
N PRO A 41 22.78 7.35 -9.66
CA PRO A 41 23.53 8.48 -9.11
C PRO A 41 23.15 9.86 -9.70
N CYS A 42 22.66 9.91 -10.94
CA CYS A 42 22.20 11.14 -11.60
C CYS A 42 20.81 11.63 -11.14
N GLU A 43 20.05 10.79 -10.45
CA GLU A 43 18.70 11.09 -9.95
C GLU A 43 18.74 11.58 -8.49
N TRP A 44 19.94 11.70 -7.90
CA TRP A 44 20.13 12.08 -6.50
C TRP A 44 20.95 13.36 -6.35
N ASP A 45 20.39 14.34 -5.65
CA ASP A 45 21.09 15.56 -5.24
C ASP A 45 21.64 15.41 -3.82
N GLU A 46 22.93 15.09 -3.74
CA GLU A 46 23.65 14.88 -2.48
C GLU A 46 23.66 16.13 -1.58
N ARG A 47 23.58 17.34 -2.15
CA ARG A 47 23.62 18.59 -1.37
C ARG A 47 22.31 18.87 -0.64
N HIS A 48 21.18 18.47 -1.23
CA HIS A 48 19.86 18.70 -0.68
C HIS A 48 19.16 17.42 -0.22
N ALA A 49 19.86 16.28 -0.28
CA ALA A 49 19.37 14.96 0.10
C ALA A 49 18.00 14.61 -0.50
N LYS A 50 17.82 14.88 -1.79
CA LYS A 50 16.55 14.70 -2.50
C LYS A 50 16.71 14.01 -3.83
N LEU A 51 15.64 13.35 -4.26
CA LEU A 51 15.49 12.91 -5.63
C LEU A 51 15.35 14.14 -6.54
N VAL A 52 16.13 14.16 -7.60
CA VAL A 52 15.97 15.11 -8.70
C VAL A 52 15.49 14.33 -9.90
N ALA A 53 14.45 14.86 -10.55
CA ALA A 53 14.03 14.33 -11.84
C ALA A 53 15.26 14.32 -12.75
N PRO A 54 15.60 13.18 -13.37
CA PRO A 54 16.63 13.19 -14.40
C PRO A 54 16.19 14.17 -15.48
N PRO A 55 17.12 14.89 -16.14
CA PRO A 55 16.78 15.67 -17.32
C PRO A 55 16.05 14.74 -18.31
N GLY A 56 14.74 14.97 -18.54
CA GLY A 56 13.91 14.16 -19.45
C GLY A 56 12.79 13.31 -18.82
N SER A 57 12.50 13.45 -17.52
CA SER A 57 11.50 12.63 -16.79
C SER A 57 10.02 12.78 -17.20
N GLU A 58 9.67 13.42 -18.32
CA GLU A 58 8.29 13.40 -18.85
C GLU A 58 8.15 12.74 -20.23
N ARG A 59 9.24 12.33 -20.88
CA ARG A 59 9.30 11.56 -22.14
C ARG A 59 10.79 11.40 -22.45
N GLY A 60 11.38 10.25 -22.15
CA GLY A 60 12.84 10.07 -22.24
C GLY A 60 13.28 9.21 -23.43
N GLU A 61 14.12 9.77 -24.29
CA GLU A 61 14.96 9.03 -25.24
C GLU A 61 16.10 8.33 -24.47
N THR A 62 15.78 7.29 -23.70
CA THR A 62 16.80 6.54 -22.97
C THR A 62 17.66 5.76 -23.96
N VAL A 63 18.96 6.10 -24.02
CA VAL A 63 19.94 5.42 -24.87
C VAL A 63 20.71 4.39 -24.03
N TYR A 64 20.66 3.13 -24.44
CA TYR A 64 21.43 2.05 -23.82
C TYR A 64 22.68 1.76 -24.68
N HIS A 65 23.84 1.61 -24.03
CA HIS A 65 25.10 1.24 -24.69
C HIS A 65 25.57 -0.14 -24.23
N GLY A 66 25.95 -1.00 -25.17
CA GLY A 66 26.50 -2.32 -24.87
C GLY A 66 26.94 -3.08 -26.13
N THR A 67 27.78 -4.09 -25.96
CA THR A 67 28.17 -5.05 -27.02
C THR A 67 27.72 -6.46 -26.63
N GLY A 68 27.16 -7.22 -27.59
CA GLY A 68 26.62 -8.57 -27.33
C GLY A 68 25.10 -8.60 -27.10
N SER A 69 24.59 -9.76 -26.65
CA SER A 69 23.17 -9.94 -26.30
C SER A 69 22.89 -9.44 -24.88
N GLY A 70 21.75 -8.80 -24.65
CA GLY A 70 21.34 -8.30 -23.34
C GLY A 70 19.83 -8.10 -23.23
N GLU A 71 19.31 -8.27 -22.02
CA GLU A 71 17.94 -7.91 -21.65
C GLU A 71 17.97 -6.62 -20.84
N PHE A 72 17.18 -5.62 -21.25
CA PHE A 72 17.11 -4.33 -20.60
C PHE A 72 15.67 -4.10 -20.12
N PRO A 73 15.43 -3.96 -18.80
CA PRO A 73 14.11 -3.60 -18.31
C PRO A 73 13.80 -2.15 -18.71
N ILE A 74 12.71 -1.97 -19.46
CA ILE A 74 12.17 -0.64 -19.80
C ILE A 74 10.94 -0.40 -18.92
N ALA A 75 10.96 0.69 -18.16
CA ALA A 75 9.79 1.17 -17.44
C ALA A 75 9.12 2.28 -18.26
N VAL A 76 7.82 2.15 -18.50
CA VAL A 76 7.02 3.14 -19.24
C VAL A 76 5.93 3.64 -18.32
N PHE A 77 5.88 4.96 -18.13
CA PHE A 77 4.81 5.63 -17.41
C PHE A 77 3.85 6.23 -18.42
N VAL A 78 2.64 5.70 -18.45
CA VAL A 78 1.56 6.22 -19.29
C VAL A 78 0.60 6.97 -18.38
N PRO A 79 0.19 8.21 -18.71
CA PRO A 79 -0.89 8.86 -18.01
C PRO A 79 -2.12 7.95 -17.97
N GLU A 80 -2.99 8.17 -17.00
CA GLU A 80 -4.25 7.45 -16.96
C GLU A 80 -5.11 7.80 -18.21
N ASN A 81 -5.87 6.84 -18.73
CA ASN A 81 -6.88 7.13 -19.75
C ASN A 81 -8.21 7.45 -19.06
N VAL A 82 -8.52 8.73 -18.96
CA VAL A 82 -9.76 9.22 -18.34
C VAL A 82 -10.81 9.63 -19.39
N GLY A 83 -10.53 9.33 -20.66
CA GLY A 83 -11.39 9.66 -21.79
C GLY A 83 -12.54 8.67 -21.98
N TYR A 84 -13.28 8.85 -23.08
CA TYR A 84 -14.40 7.98 -23.46
C TYR A 84 -14.01 6.84 -24.40
N ALA A 85 -12.85 6.95 -25.04
CA ALA A 85 -12.37 5.99 -26.02
C ALA A 85 -11.09 5.32 -25.55
N HIS A 86 -10.94 4.05 -25.91
CA HIS A 86 -9.65 3.36 -25.79
C HIS A 86 -8.60 4.10 -26.61
N ARG A 87 -7.36 4.08 -26.15
CA ARG A 87 -6.25 4.68 -26.89
C ARG A 87 -5.12 3.69 -27.05
N VAL A 88 -4.50 3.71 -28.22
CA VAL A 88 -3.30 2.93 -28.50
C VAL A 88 -2.08 3.78 -28.14
N ILE A 89 -1.14 3.18 -27.44
CA ILE A 89 0.16 3.75 -27.08
C ILE A 89 1.22 2.94 -27.79
N ASP A 90 1.95 3.60 -28.69
CA ASP A 90 3.05 2.98 -29.42
C ASP A 90 4.37 3.28 -28.72
N LEU A 91 5.08 2.21 -28.36
CA LEU A 91 6.40 2.24 -27.77
C LEU A 91 7.42 1.78 -28.81
N SER A 92 8.14 2.74 -29.39
CA SER A 92 9.12 2.48 -30.44
C SER A 92 10.55 2.55 -29.92
N VAL A 93 11.37 1.57 -30.27
CA VAL A 93 12.81 1.55 -30.02
C VAL A 93 13.54 1.79 -31.34
N LYS A 94 14.53 2.68 -31.34
CA LYS A 94 15.41 2.98 -32.49
C LYS A 94 16.87 2.72 -32.10
N PHE A 95 17.70 2.32 -33.06
CA PHE A 95 19.15 2.36 -32.84
C PHE A 95 19.62 3.81 -32.95
N ALA A 96 20.56 4.20 -32.08
CA ALA A 96 21.00 5.60 -31.95
C ALA A 96 21.52 6.20 -33.28
N ASP A 97 22.13 5.37 -34.14
CA ASP A 97 22.77 5.79 -35.39
C ASP A 97 21.95 5.40 -36.65
N SER A 98 20.67 5.05 -36.49
CA SER A 98 19.79 4.71 -37.63
C SER A 98 18.49 5.49 -37.60
N ASP A 99 18.07 6.01 -38.75
CA ASP A 99 16.73 6.62 -38.93
C ASP A 99 15.58 5.58 -38.88
N GLY A 100 15.92 4.29 -38.77
CA GLY A 100 14.95 3.19 -38.72
C GLY A 100 14.44 2.92 -37.29
N THR A 101 13.11 2.78 -37.16
CA THR A 101 12.52 2.15 -35.98
C THR A 101 12.86 0.66 -36.00
N ALA A 102 13.49 0.16 -34.94
CA ALA A 102 13.88 -1.24 -34.82
C ALA A 102 12.67 -2.12 -34.48
N GLN A 103 11.82 -1.64 -33.57
CA GLN A 103 10.59 -2.34 -33.16
C GLN A 103 9.60 -1.35 -32.55
N THR A 104 8.31 -1.59 -32.76
CA THR A 104 7.21 -0.91 -32.06
C THR A 104 6.38 -1.93 -31.30
N LEU A 105 6.08 -1.64 -30.04
CA LEU A 105 5.10 -2.34 -29.22
C LEU A 105 3.88 -1.43 -29.04
N SER A 106 2.74 -1.87 -29.53
CA SER A 106 1.46 -1.17 -29.34
C SER A 106 0.72 -1.73 -28.12
N LEU A 107 0.36 -0.86 -27.19
CA LEU A 107 -0.43 -1.18 -26.00
C LEU A 107 -1.77 -0.48 -26.09
N THR A 108 -2.88 -1.21 -25.93
CA THR A 108 -4.20 -0.59 -25.82
C THR A 108 -4.48 -0.26 -24.37
N GLN A 109 -4.67 1.03 -24.07
CA GLN A 109 -5.13 1.49 -22.77
C GLN A 109 -6.63 1.73 -22.83
N LEU A 110 -7.37 0.93 -22.06
CA LEU A 110 -8.82 1.01 -21.96
C LEU A 110 -9.26 2.33 -21.33
N ALA A 111 -10.45 2.78 -21.71
CA ALA A 111 -11.15 3.89 -21.06
C ALA A 111 -12.11 3.30 -20.03
N PRO A 112 -12.40 3.99 -18.90
CA PRO A 112 -13.45 3.55 -17.99
C PRO A 112 -14.77 3.34 -18.72
N SER A 113 -15.57 2.37 -18.27
CA SER A 113 -16.96 2.30 -18.69
C SER A 113 -17.75 3.34 -17.91
N TRP A 114 -18.01 4.48 -18.54
CA TRP A 114 -18.73 5.60 -17.93
C TRP A 114 -20.23 5.32 -17.86
N TYR A 115 -20.82 5.51 -16.68
CA TYR A 115 -22.24 5.34 -16.41
C TYR A 115 -22.76 6.37 -15.39
N GLY A 116 -24.09 6.54 -15.36
CA GLY A 116 -24.76 7.36 -14.36
C GLY A 116 -24.22 8.80 -14.25
N ASN A 117 -24.07 9.28 -13.01
CA ASN A 117 -23.61 10.63 -12.67
C ASN A 117 -22.07 10.74 -12.73
N ASP A 118 -21.49 10.64 -13.93
CA ASP A 118 -20.05 10.83 -14.15
C ASP A 118 -19.15 9.84 -13.35
N ILE A 119 -19.61 8.60 -13.19
CA ILE A 119 -18.85 7.51 -12.58
C ILE A 119 -18.31 6.59 -13.68
N GLY A 120 -17.04 6.21 -13.59
CA GLY A 120 -16.37 5.29 -14.51
C GLY A 120 -16.03 3.98 -13.83
N CYS A 121 -16.48 2.86 -14.38
CA CYS A 121 -16.10 1.51 -13.93
C CYS A 121 -14.80 1.07 -14.60
N GLU A 122 -13.89 0.47 -13.83
CA GLU A 122 -12.69 -0.19 -14.34
C GLU A 122 -13.11 -1.38 -15.22
N ARG A 123 -12.40 -1.63 -16.31
CA ARG A 123 -12.70 -2.72 -17.25
C ARG A 123 -11.97 -4.01 -16.88
N ILE A 124 -10.86 -3.91 -16.15
CA ILE A 124 -10.03 -5.04 -15.73
C ILE A 124 -10.36 -5.44 -14.29
N GLU A 125 -10.80 -6.68 -14.10
CA GLU A 125 -11.07 -7.24 -12.77
C GLU A 125 -9.78 -7.61 -12.04
N SER A 126 -9.71 -7.28 -10.74
CA SER A 126 -8.69 -7.85 -9.87
C SER A 126 -9.05 -9.28 -9.48
N SER A 127 -8.07 -10.04 -8.97
CA SER A 127 -8.35 -11.35 -8.38
C SER A 127 -9.34 -11.22 -7.22
N PRO A 128 -10.30 -12.16 -7.07
CA PRO A 128 -11.21 -12.14 -5.93
C PRO A 128 -10.48 -12.09 -4.59
N ALA A 129 -11.02 -11.34 -3.64
CA ALA A 129 -10.45 -11.17 -2.31
C ALA A 129 -11.57 -11.02 -1.26
N PRO A 130 -11.27 -11.20 0.04
CA PRO A 130 -12.20 -10.83 1.09
C PRO A 130 -12.43 -9.32 1.07
N TRP A 131 -13.54 -8.88 1.65
CA TRP A 131 -13.93 -7.46 1.63
C TRP A 131 -12.88 -6.56 2.31
N GLY A 132 -12.39 -7.01 3.46
CA GLY A 132 -11.56 -6.21 4.36
C GLY A 132 -11.21 -7.04 5.57
N PHE A 133 -11.77 -6.64 6.70
CA PHE A 133 -11.63 -7.33 7.97
C PHE A 133 -12.88 -8.15 8.30
N TYR A 134 -12.66 -9.35 8.82
CA TYR A 134 -13.66 -10.26 9.40
C TYR A 134 -13.00 -10.89 10.61
N TRP A 135 -13.36 -10.46 11.83
CA TRP A 135 -12.75 -10.93 13.07
C TRP A 135 -13.81 -11.07 14.14
N GLU A 136 -14.03 -12.31 14.59
CA GLU A 136 -14.74 -12.55 15.84
C GLU A 136 -13.92 -12.04 17.03
N SER A 137 -14.57 -11.83 18.17
CA SER A 137 -13.94 -11.23 19.36
C SER A 137 -12.73 -12.00 19.89
N ASP A 138 -12.61 -13.29 19.54
CA ASP A 138 -11.52 -14.17 19.94
C ASP A 138 -10.41 -14.31 18.89
N PHE A 139 -10.54 -13.67 17.72
CA PHE A 139 -9.58 -13.87 16.64
C PHE A 139 -8.22 -13.21 16.96
N GLN A 140 -7.17 -14.02 16.88
CA GLN A 140 -5.80 -13.54 17.05
C GLN A 140 -4.82 -14.33 16.17
N ILE A 141 -3.77 -13.62 15.74
CA ILE A 141 -2.62 -14.21 15.03
C ILE A 141 -1.48 -14.34 16.04
N ILE A 142 -0.93 -15.53 16.17
CA ILE A 142 0.19 -15.83 17.08
C ILE A 142 1.40 -16.21 16.22
N CYS A 143 2.46 -15.43 16.34
CA CYS A 143 3.71 -15.64 15.65
C CYS A 143 4.77 -16.06 16.67
N ASP A 144 5.18 -17.33 16.63
CA ASP A 144 6.35 -17.81 17.38
C ASP A 144 7.60 -17.61 16.53
N VAL A 145 8.55 -16.83 17.06
CA VAL A 145 9.83 -16.53 16.40
C VAL A 145 11.02 -17.07 17.19
N THR A 146 10.79 -17.95 18.17
CA THR A 146 11.86 -18.53 18.99
C THR A 146 12.85 -19.38 18.19
N GLY A 147 12.40 -19.93 17.05
CA GLY A 147 13.22 -20.65 16.08
C GLY A 147 14.05 -19.76 15.14
N CYS A 148 13.83 -18.44 15.15
CA CYS A 148 14.56 -17.49 14.33
C CYS A 148 15.90 -17.06 14.97
N SER A 149 16.76 -16.42 14.17
CA SER A 149 18.03 -15.89 14.66
C SER A 149 17.85 -14.78 15.71
N ASP A 150 18.81 -14.65 16.63
CA ASP A 150 18.76 -13.62 17.67
C ASP A 150 18.78 -12.21 17.09
N ASP A 151 19.47 -12.00 15.95
CA ASP A 151 19.51 -10.71 15.25
C ASP A 151 18.13 -10.36 14.66
N ASP A 152 17.48 -11.31 14.00
CA ASP A 152 16.14 -11.10 13.43
C ASP A 152 15.11 -10.82 14.52
N ARG A 153 15.13 -11.60 15.61
CA ARG A 153 14.25 -11.43 16.77
C ARG A 153 14.48 -10.10 17.49
N THR A 154 15.73 -9.64 17.54
CA THR A 154 16.08 -8.33 18.10
C THR A 154 15.60 -7.21 17.18
N GLY A 155 15.76 -7.37 15.87
CA GLY A 155 15.27 -6.43 14.86
C GLY A 155 13.75 -6.28 14.89
N LEU A 156 13.02 -7.40 14.90
CA LEU A 156 11.56 -7.44 15.00
C LEU A 156 11.06 -6.74 16.27
N ARG A 157 11.66 -7.06 17.42
CA ARG A 157 11.33 -6.40 18.70
C ARG A 157 11.45 -4.88 18.61
N GLN A 158 12.56 -4.43 18.05
CA GLN A 158 12.86 -3.01 17.95
C GLN A 158 11.92 -2.29 16.98
N TYR A 159 11.47 -2.96 15.93
CA TYR A 159 10.46 -2.44 15.01
C TYR A 159 9.10 -2.33 15.69
N ILE A 160 8.62 -3.38 16.36
CA ILE A 160 7.31 -3.38 17.04
C ILE A 160 7.25 -2.34 18.18
N GLU A 161 8.27 -2.29 19.05
CA GLU A 161 8.31 -1.28 20.12
C GLU A 161 8.36 0.14 19.56
N TRP A 162 9.03 0.33 18.42
CA TRP A 162 9.07 1.63 17.76
C TRP A 162 7.70 2.00 17.19
N THR A 163 7.03 1.10 16.47
CA THR A 163 5.70 1.39 15.88
C THR A 163 4.66 1.64 16.96
N GLN A 164 4.67 0.90 18.07
CA GLN A 164 3.80 1.16 19.23
C GLN A 164 4.03 2.55 19.83
N SER A 165 5.28 3.01 19.89
CA SER A 165 5.60 4.34 20.42
C SER A 165 5.18 5.52 19.54
N LEU A 166 4.80 5.27 18.27
CA LEU A 166 4.35 6.33 17.35
C LEU A 166 3.04 6.97 17.79
N HIS A 167 2.11 6.19 18.36
CA HIS A 167 0.83 6.71 18.84
C HIS A 167 1.05 7.78 19.94
N ASP A 168 1.89 7.50 20.93
CA ASP A 168 2.20 8.48 21.99
C ASP A 168 2.92 9.73 21.44
N MET A 169 3.80 9.53 20.47
CA MET A 169 4.55 10.60 19.82
C MET A 169 3.67 11.50 18.93
N SER A 170 2.50 11.02 18.50
CA SER A 170 1.53 11.77 17.68
C SER A 170 0.94 12.98 18.40
N SER A 171 0.99 12.99 19.73
CA SER A 171 0.42 14.06 20.55
C SER A 171 1.37 15.25 20.76
N TRP A 172 2.62 15.18 20.25
CA TRP A 172 3.65 16.18 20.54
C TRP A 172 3.63 17.36 19.54
N PRO A 173 3.89 18.62 19.94
CA PRO A 173 3.63 19.79 19.08
C PRO A 173 4.37 19.84 17.73
N ILE A 174 5.57 19.24 17.63
CA ILE A 174 6.39 19.24 16.40
C ILE A 174 6.41 17.85 15.75
N ILE A 175 6.35 16.79 16.57
CA ILE A 175 6.42 15.40 16.10
C ILE A 175 5.03 14.89 15.70
N GLY A 176 3.99 15.36 16.38
CA GLY A 176 2.59 15.04 16.13
C GLY A 176 2.11 15.45 14.77
N TRP A 177 2.44 16.67 14.32
CA TRP A 177 2.17 17.09 12.94
C TRP A 177 2.82 16.12 11.94
N ILE A 178 4.07 15.69 12.18
CA ILE A 178 4.80 14.80 11.27
C ILE A 178 4.12 13.43 11.22
N ILE A 179 3.75 12.85 12.37
CA ILE A 179 3.10 11.55 12.43
C ILE A 179 1.68 11.62 11.84
N GLN A 180 0.92 12.70 12.09
CA GLN A 180 -0.38 12.93 11.46
C GLN A 180 -0.28 13.14 9.94
N SER A 181 0.80 13.76 9.47
CA SER A 181 1.04 13.94 8.04
C SER A 181 1.46 12.65 7.32
N ILE A 182 2.01 11.66 8.05
CA ILE A 182 2.39 10.35 7.50
C ILE A 182 1.20 9.38 7.51
N TYR A 183 0.41 9.41 8.58
CA TYR A 183 -0.58 8.37 8.88
C TYR A 183 -2.03 8.87 8.97
N GLY A 184 -2.27 10.17 8.75
CA GLY A 184 -3.56 10.81 8.97
C GLY A 184 -3.82 11.11 10.46
N ASP A 185 -5.02 11.61 10.76
CA ASP A 185 -5.40 11.97 12.13
C ASP A 185 -5.64 10.75 13.05
N ASP A 186 -5.88 9.57 12.47
CA ASP A 186 -6.21 8.33 13.17
C ASP A 186 -4.99 7.40 13.30
N ILE A 187 -3.98 7.83 14.07
CA ILE A 187 -2.77 7.03 14.28
C ILE A 187 -3.10 5.83 15.18
N PRO A 188 -2.93 4.60 14.68
CA PRO A 188 -3.35 3.39 15.36
C PRO A 188 -2.52 3.15 16.62
N ASP A 189 -3.20 2.94 17.75
CA ASP A 189 -2.55 2.47 18.96
C ASP A 189 -2.32 0.95 18.86
N LEU A 190 -1.21 0.57 18.20
CA LEU A 190 -0.80 -0.83 18.09
C LEU A 190 -0.60 -1.48 19.47
N SER A 191 -0.32 -0.70 20.53
CA SER A 191 -0.15 -1.27 21.87
C SER A 191 -1.45 -1.83 22.45
N SER A 192 -2.61 -1.41 21.92
CA SER A 192 -3.92 -1.89 22.36
C SER A 192 -4.26 -3.31 21.85
N PHE A 193 -3.59 -3.81 20.81
CA PHE A 193 -3.92 -5.10 20.20
C PHE A 193 -2.73 -5.93 19.69
N VAL A 194 -1.50 -5.40 19.70
CA VAL A 194 -0.27 -6.14 19.40
C VAL A 194 0.52 -6.32 20.68
N ASP A 195 0.66 -7.55 21.14
CA ASP A 195 1.52 -7.93 22.26
C ASP A 195 2.78 -8.64 21.78
N MET A 196 3.85 -8.49 22.55
CA MET A 196 5.10 -9.17 22.27
C MET A 196 5.76 -9.67 23.56
N ASP A 197 5.91 -10.98 23.65
CA ASP A 197 6.72 -11.63 24.67
C ASP A 197 8.20 -11.53 24.30
N LYS A 198 9.04 -11.32 25.32
CA LYS A 198 10.48 -11.08 25.16
C LYS A 198 11.29 -11.96 26.10
N SER A 199 12.50 -12.32 25.65
CA SER A 199 13.53 -12.92 26.50
C SER A 199 14.85 -12.16 26.41
N GLY A 200 15.73 -12.40 27.39
CA GLY A 200 17.07 -11.82 27.42
C GLY A 200 17.09 -10.31 27.67
N ASP A 201 16.01 -9.75 28.23
CA ASP A 201 15.98 -8.39 28.71
C ASP A 201 16.76 -8.26 30.04
N PHE A 202 17.26 -7.06 30.31
CA PHE A 202 17.91 -6.75 31.58
C PHE A 202 17.20 -5.56 32.21
N LEU A 203 16.58 -5.80 33.38
CA LEU A 203 15.75 -4.81 34.09
C LEU A 203 14.64 -4.20 33.21
N GLY A 204 14.00 -5.03 32.36
CA GLY A 204 12.91 -4.60 31.47
C GLY A 204 13.36 -3.82 30.22
N ILE A 205 14.67 -3.70 29.98
CA ILE A 205 15.24 -3.01 28.82
C ILE A 205 15.94 -4.00 27.90
N GLY A 206 15.67 -3.89 26.60
CA GLY A 206 16.33 -4.69 25.57
C GLY A 206 15.65 -6.04 25.32
N GLY A 207 16.46 -7.08 25.16
CA GLY A 207 16.00 -8.43 24.82
C GLY A 207 15.72 -8.66 23.34
N LYS A 208 15.08 -9.79 23.06
CA LYS A 208 14.69 -10.27 21.73
C LYS A 208 13.24 -10.76 21.75
N ALA A 209 12.54 -10.64 20.62
CA ALA A 209 11.17 -11.12 20.49
C ALA A 209 11.13 -12.65 20.56
N ASP A 210 10.17 -13.20 21.29
CA ASP A 210 9.92 -14.64 21.36
C ASP A 210 8.62 -15.00 20.65
N LYS A 211 7.58 -14.23 20.94
CA LYS A 211 6.24 -14.46 20.40
C LYS A 211 5.53 -13.12 20.24
N VAL A 212 4.90 -12.91 19.09
CA VAL A 212 4.08 -11.74 18.78
C VAL A 212 2.63 -12.19 18.68
N THR A 213 1.73 -11.56 19.43
CA THR A 213 0.30 -11.87 19.43
C THR A 213 -0.47 -10.65 18.92
N ILE A 214 -1.22 -10.81 17.84
CA ILE A 214 -2.00 -9.73 17.18
C ILE A 214 -3.48 -10.05 17.37
N ARG A 215 -4.14 -9.35 18.31
CA ARG A 215 -5.53 -9.60 18.72
C ARG A 215 -6.53 -8.79 17.91
N LEU A 216 -6.65 -9.11 16.63
CA LEU A 216 -7.53 -8.36 15.73
C LEU A 216 -9.02 -8.42 16.13
N GLY A 217 -9.43 -9.45 16.88
CA GLY A 217 -10.78 -9.55 17.46
C GLY A 217 -11.13 -8.48 18.50
N SER A 218 -10.14 -7.80 19.09
CA SER A 218 -10.42 -6.70 20.04
C SER A 218 -10.78 -5.38 19.37
N LEU A 219 -10.61 -5.28 18.04
CA LEU A 219 -10.83 -4.04 17.30
C LEU A 219 -12.32 -3.79 17.04
N SER A 220 -12.79 -2.60 17.42
CA SER A 220 -14.14 -2.16 17.05
C SER A 220 -14.19 -1.72 15.59
N THR A 221 -15.16 -2.25 14.86
CA THR A 221 -15.41 -1.93 13.44
C THR A 221 -16.62 -1.01 13.25
N SER A 222 -17.23 -0.57 14.35
CA SER A 222 -18.41 0.31 14.33
C SER A 222 -18.08 1.65 13.68
N GLY A 223 -18.93 2.11 12.77
CA GLY A 223 -18.76 3.39 12.08
C GLY A 223 -17.75 3.39 10.94
N ILE A 224 -17.17 2.23 10.62
CA ILE A 224 -16.17 2.11 9.55
C ILE A 224 -16.86 1.76 8.25
N ALA A 225 -16.68 2.61 7.23
CA ALA A 225 -17.14 2.38 5.87
C ALA A 225 -18.66 2.14 5.73
N GLU A 226 -19.48 2.80 6.56
CA GLU A 226 -20.95 2.63 6.55
C GLU A 226 -21.67 3.57 5.55
N SER A 227 -20.93 4.42 4.81
CA SER A 227 -21.55 5.35 3.86
C SER A 227 -22.20 4.61 2.69
N THR A 228 -23.40 5.03 2.31
CA THR A 228 -24.11 4.49 1.14
C THR A 228 -23.81 5.25 -0.14
N THR A 229 -23.15 6.41 -0.05
CA THR A 229 -22.94 7.32 -1.19
C THR A 229 -21.50 7.78 -1.36
N ASP A 230 -20.60 7.43 -0.45
CA ASP A 230 -19.20 7.86 -0.48
C ASP A 230 -18.25 6.67 -0.45
N GLY A 231 -18.06 6.04 -1.62
CA GLY A 231 -17.15 4.92 -1.74
C GLY A 231 -15.68 5.29 -1.59
N GLN A 232 -15.30 6.56 -1.79
CA GLN A 232 -13.93 7.02 -1.60
C GLN A 232 -13.57 7.00 -0.12
N GLN A 233 -14.41 7.60 0.72
CA GLN A 233 -14.29 7.54 2.17
C GLN A 233 -14.28 6.11 2.67
N ASN A 234 -15.27 5.30 2.29
CA ASN A 234 -15.35 3.92 2.73
C ASN A 234 -14.10 3.12 2.36
N THR A 235 -13.60 3.24 1.12
CA THR A 235 -12.42 2.49 0.68
C THR A 235 -11.18 2.90 1.47
N ARG A 236 -11.02 4.20 1.73
CA ARG A 236 -9.96 4.76 2.56
C ARG A 236 -10.04 4.26 4.00
N ASP A 237 -11.23 4.24 4.58
CA ASP A 237 -11.48 3.73 5.94
C ASP A 237 -11.09 2.26 6.07
N VAL A 238 -11.49 1.42 5.10
CA VAL A 238 -11.13 -0.01 5.11
C VAL A 238 -9.63 -0.20 4.92
N TYR A 239 -9.00 0.58 4.03
CA TYR A 239 -7.57 0.47 3.76
C TYR A 239 -6.69 0.89 4.95
N ASN A 240 -7.10 1.94 5.66
CA ASN A 240 -6.38 2.52 6.80
C ASN A 240 -6.83 2.00 8.17
N PHE A 241 -7.86 1.14 8.23
CA PHE A 241 -8.50 0.70 9.46
C PHE A 241 -7.51 0.27 10.54
N ASN A 242 -7.49 0.99 11.68
CA ASN A 242 -6.67 0.69 12.86
C ASN A 242 -5.21 0.28 12.55
N GLY A 243 -4.60 0.86 11.51
CA GLY A 243 -3.20 0.57 11.23
C GLY A 243 -2.94 -0.80 10.67
N ILE A 244 -3.92 -1.41 10.02
CA ILE A 244 -3.79 -2.76 9.49
C ILE A 244 -2.60 -2.92 8.53
N GLN A 245 -2.14 -1.83 7.90
CA GLN A 245 -0.92 -1.84 7.09
C GLN A 245 0.34 -2.13 7.93
N PHE A 246 0.44 -1.61 9.15
CA PHE A 246 1.54 -1.97 10.06
C PHE A 246 1.47 -3.43 10.48
N VAL A 247 0.28 -3.97 10.72
CA VAL A 247 0.07 -5.40 10.98
C VAL A 247 0.57 -6.23 9.80
N ASN A 248 0.23 -5.83 8.57
CA ASN A 248 0.72 -6.47 7.35
C ASN A 248 2.24 -6.39 7.24
N GLU A 249 2.86 -5.26 7.58
CA GLU A 249 4.32 -5.12 7.62
C GLU A 249 4.98 -6.00 8.67
N ILE A 250 4.41 -6.09 9.89
CA ILE A 250 4.88 -7.00 10.96
C ILE A 250 4.82 -8.44 10.46
N ILE A 251 3.67 -8.86 9.91
CA ILE A 251 3.49 -10.22 9.37
C ILE A 251 4.50 -10.48 8.23
N ASN A 252 4.66 -9.54 7.31
CA ASN A 252 5.62 -9.66 6.21
C ASN A 252 7.07 -9.76 6.72
N GLN A 253 7.47 -8.99 7.75
CA GLN A 253 8.79 -9.10 8.34
C GLN A 253 9.00 -10.48 8.97
N ILE A 254 8.04 -10.96 9.75
CA ILE A 254 8.07 -12.29 10.39
C ILE A 254 8.20 -13.39 9.34
N GLN A 255 7.40 -13.32 8.27
CA GLN A 255 7.41 -14.31 7.20
C GLN A 255 8.73 -14.36 6.41
N ASN A 256 9.55 -13.29 6.48
CA ASN A 256 10.88 -13.24 5.89
C ASN A 256 11.98 -13.76 6.83
N MET A 257 11.68 -14.10 8.08
CA MET A 257 12.66 -14.60 9.06
C MET A 257 12.69 -16.13 9.03
N PRO A 258 13.80 -16.80 8.69
CA PRO A 258 13.87 -18.26 8.73
C PRO A 258 13.58 -18.80 10.15
N GLY A 259 12.75 -19.85 10.26
CA GLY A 259 12.43 -20.50 11.54
C GLY A 259 11.19 -19.96 12.28
N TYR A 260 10.40 -19.09 11.63
CA TYR A 260 9.14 -18.61 12.18
C TYR A 260 8.04 -19.68 12.14
N ALA A 261 7.07 -19.58 13.05
CA ALA A 261 5.82 -20.31 13.01
C ALA A 261 4.65 -19.34 13.23
N VAL A 262 3.60 -19.43 12.40
CA VAL A 262 2.38 -18.62 12.51
C VAL A 262 1.20 -19.55 12.72
N THR A 263 0.41 -19.25 13.75
CA THR A 263 -0.89 -19.88 14.00
C THR A 263 -1.96 -18.81 14.16
N THR A 264 -3.21 -19.20 13.97
CA THR A 264 -4.38 -18.36 14.24
C THR A 264 -5.27 -19.05 15.24
N GLU A 265 -5.84 -18.28 16.16
CA GLU A 265 -6.91 -18.73 17.06
C GLU A 265 -8.17 -17.90 16.78
N GLY A 266 -9.34 -18.49 17.05
CA GLY A 266 -10.63 -17.88 16.73
C GLY A 266 -10.99 -17.92 15.24
N THR A 267 -12.05 -17.21 14.87
CA THR A 267 -12.53 -17.14 13.48
C THR A 267 -12.26 -15.78 12.88
N GLY A 268 -11.46 -15.73 11.82
CA GLY A 268 -11.09 -14.48 11.19
C GLY A 268 -10.29 -14.62 9.90
N VAL A 269 -10.14 -13.51 9.18
CA VAL A 269 -9.28 -13.42 7.98
C VAL A 269 -7.97 -12.70 8.29
N VAL A 270 -6.86 -13.17 7.73
CA VAL A 270 -5.60 -12.45 7.83
C VAL A 270 -5.65 -11.20 6.93
N PRO A 271 -5.31 -10.00 7.43
CA PRO A 271 -5.52 -8.73 6.71
C PRO A 271 -4.61 -8.48 5.50
N THR A 272 -3.81 -9.46 5.08
CA THR A 272 -2.73 -9.28 4.10
C THR A 272 -3.21 -9.13 2.66
N ASN A 273 -4.48 -9.42 2.37
CA ASN A 273 -5.09 -9.21 1.06
C ASN A 273 -6.59 -8.94 1.18
N ASN A 274 -7.07 -7.80 0.70
CA ASN A 274 -8.49 -7.46 0.70
C ASN A 274 -8.90 -6.56 -0.47
N ALA A 275 -10.20 -6.33 -0.60
CA ALA A 275 -10.81 -5.59 -1.71
C ALA A 275 -10.38 -4.12 -1.79
N SER A 276 -10.18 -3.43 -0.65
CA SER A 276 -9.71 -2.03 -0.68
C SER A 276 -8.28 -1.94 -1.19
N ILE A 277 -7.39 -2.86 -0.80
CA ILE A 277 -6.01 -2.94 -1.29
C ILE A 277 -5.98 -3.12 -2.82
N ALA A 278 -6.89 -3.93 -3.39
CA ALA A 278 -6.97 -4.11 -4.82
C ALA A 278 -7.30 -2.81 -5.57
N CYS A 279 -8.21 -1.98 -5.02
CA CYS A 279 -8.53 -0.66 -5.57
C CYS A 279 -7.38 0.34 -5.38
N MET A 280 -6.76 0.37 -4.21
CA MET A 280 -5.67 1.30 -3.89
C MET A 280 -4.46 1.11 -4.82
N LYS A 281 -4.23 -0.10 -5.33
CA LYS A 281 -3.17 -0.40 -6.32
C LYS A 281 -3.38 0.26 -7.69
N LEU A 282 -4.60 0.70 -8.02
CA LEU A 282 -4.90 1.39 -9.29
C LEU A 282 -4.59 2.90 -9.23
N ASN A 283 -4.39 3.44 -8.03
CA ASN A 283 -4.17 4.87 -7.85
C ASN A 283 -2.71 5.24 -8.10
N SER A 284 -2.50 6.48 -8.55
CA SER A 284 -1.17 7.07 -8.62
C SER A 284 -0.74 7.52 -7.22
N TRP A 285 0.51 7.25 -6.89
CA TRP A 285 1.11 7.57 -5.61
C TRP A 285 2.34 8.44 -5.85
N ASP A 286 2.37 9.60 -5.20
CA ASP A 286 3.54 10.45 -5.13
C ASP A 286 4.39 10.02 -3.94
N ILE A 287 5.70 10.14 -4.11
CA ILE A 287 6.63 10.03 -3.00
C ILE A 287 6.94 11.46 -2.55
N ILE A 288 6.34 11.88 -1.45
CA ILE A 288 6.67 13.18 -0.84
C ILE A 288 7.79 12.99 0.18
N ASN A 289 8.73 13.94 0.17
CA ASN A 289 9.81 13.98 1.15
C ASN A 289 9.38 14.92 2.28
N VAL A 290 9.08 14.35 3.44
CA VAL A 290 8.77 15.13 4.64
C VAL A 290 9.88 14.88 5.64
N ASN A 291 10.64 15.92 5.96
CA ASN A 291 11.70 15.89 6.98
C ASN A 291 12.58 14.63 6.90
N ASP A 292 13.15 14.38 5.71
CA ASP A 292 14.07 13.25 5.49
C ASP A 292 13.41 11.85 5.50
N GLU A 293 12.10 11.73 5.25
CA GLU A 293 11.40 10.46 5.00
C GLU A 293 10.57 10.50 3.71
N GLN A 294 10.52 9.36 2.99
CA GLN A 294 9.70 9.16 1.79
C GLN A 294 8.36 8.55 2.18
N ILE A 295 7.29 9.29 1.93
CA ILE A 295 5.92 8.86 2.19
C ILE A 295 5.22 8.66 0.85
N LEU A 296 4.51 7.54 0.71
CA LEU A 296 3.56 7.36 -0.38
C LEU A 296 2.28 8.12 -0.05
N THR A 297 2.02 9.21 -0.76
CA THR A 297 0.74 9.92 -0.72
C THR A 297 0.01 9.68 -2.04
N LEU A 298 -1.32 9.74 -2.05
CA LEU A 298 -2.05 9.75 -3.33
C LEU A 298 -1.62 10.97 -4.15
N THR A 299 -1.48 10.79 -5.46
CA THR A 299 -1.06 11.86 -6.36
C THR A 299 -2.06 13.01 -6.34
N GLY A 300 -1.60 14.18 -5.91
CA GLY A 300 -2.45 15.34 -5.58
C GLY A 300 -2.02 16.11 -4.34
N GLY A 301 -1.14 15.54 -3.52
CA GLY A 301 -0.54 16.18 -2.33
C GLY A 301 -1.05 15.61 -1.01
N ALA A 302 -0.44 16.05 0.09
CA ALA A 302 -0.72 15.54 1.45
C ALA A 302 -2.15 15.82 1.94
N ASP A 303 -2.89 16.74 1.31
CA ASP A 303 -4.27 17.09 1.66
C ASP A 303 -5.31 16.20 0.92
N VAL A 304 -4.87 15.37 -0.04
CA VAL A 304 -5.77 14.52 -0.83
C VAL A 304 -5.74 13.08 -0.29
N MET A 305 -6.69 12.79 0.59
CA MET A 305 -6.84 11.45 1.19
C MET A 305 -7.77 10.53 0.40
N ASP A 306 -8.49 11.04 -0.60
CA ASP A 306 -9.49 10.29 -1.35
C ASP A 306 -8.89 9.61 -2.58
N PRO A 307 -8.94 8.27 -2.68
CA PRO A 307 -8.50 7.58 -3.88
C PRO A 307 -9.38 7.94 -5.08
N LYS A 308 -8.75 8.07 -6.26
CA LYS A 308 -9.46 8.26 -7.53
C LYS A 308 -10.19 6.98 -7.95
N TRP A 309 -9.54 5.83 -7.76
CA TRP A 309 -10.12 4.49 -7.95
C TRP A 309 -10.45 3.85 -6.61
N TYR A 310 -11.70 3.47 -6.42
CA TYR A 310 -12.23 3.03 -5.13
C TYR A 310 -13.34 1.98 -5.31
N LEU A 311 -13.71 1.28 -4.24
CA LEU A 311 -14.85 0.35 -4.24
C LEU A 311 -16.17 1.16 -4.26
N PRO A 312 -17.14 0.84 -5.12
CA PRO A 312 -18.40 1.59 -5.16
C PRO A 312 -19.17 1.45 -3.84
N ALA A 313 -19.65 2.54 -3.26
CA ALA A 313 -20.67 2.42 -2.21
C ALA A 313 -21.96 1.85 -2.80
N THR A 314 -22.82 1.28 -1.95
CA THR A 314 -24.10 0.67 -2.38
C THR A 314 -24.92 1.56 -3.32
N GLY A 315 -25.03 2.85 -3.02
CA GLY A 315 -25.73 3.84 -3.87
C GLY A 315 -25.01 4.22 -5.16
N GLU A 316 -23.72 3.89 -5.32
CA GLU A 316 -22.94 4.13 -6.53
C GLU A 316 -22.99 2.96 -7.52
N THR A 317 -23.52 1.80 -7.11
CA THR A 317 -23.59 0.60 -7.98
C THR A 317 -24.73 0.65 -9.00
N THR A 318 -25.71 1.54 -8.81
CA THR A 318 -26.88 1.63 -9.69
C THR A 318 -26.47 2.11 -11.08
N GLY A 319 -26.81 1.31 -12.10
CA GLY A 319 -26.47 1.60 -13.49
C GLY A 319 -25.04 1.22 -13.88
N MET A 320 -24.27 0.58 -13.00
CA MET A 320 -22.93 0.08 -13.31
C MET A 320 -23.02 -1.01 -14.39
N VAL A 321 -22.51 -0.68 -15.59
CA VAL A 321 -22.55 -1.54 -16.76
C VAL A 321 -21.29 -1.35 -17.60
N ASP A 322 -20.87 -2.42 -18.28
CA ASP A 322 -19.86 -2.39 -19.32
C ASP A 322 -20.31 -3.34 -20.44
N GLU A 323 -20.55 -2.81 -21.63
CA GLU A 323 -21.04 -3.59 -22.77
C GLU A 323 -19.96 -4.49 -23.38
N GLU A 324 -18.69 -4.10 -23.25
CA GLU A 324 -17.55 -4.79 -23.84
C GLU A 324 -16.89 -5.75 -22.85
N TYR A 325 -16.90 -5.40 -21.55
CA TYR A 325 -16.39 -6.22 -20.46
C TYR A 325 -17.45 -6.43 -19.36
N PRO A 326 -18.56 -7.14 -19.67
CA PRO A 326 -19.71 -7.24 -18.78
C PRO A 326 -19.39 -7.74 -17.38
N LEU A 327 -20.08 -7.17 -16.39
CA LEU A 327 -20.06 -7.67 -15.03
C LEU A 327 -20.81 -9.01 -14.97
N SER A 328 -20.19 -10.00 -14.32
CA SER A 328 -20.75 -11.34 -14.14
C SER A 328 -20.50 -11.85 -12.71
N GLY A 329 -21.59 -12.20 -12.01
CA GLY A 329 -21.53 -12.69 -10.63
C GLY A 329 -21.55 -11.57 -9.58
N ASP A 330 -20.96 -11.87 -8.43
CA ASP A 330 -21.02 -11.03 -7.22
C ASP A 330 -19.77 -10.18 -7.07
N TYR A 331 -19.96 -8.90 -6.77
CA TYR A 331 -18.91 -7.92 -6.58
C TYR A 331 -19.01 -7.26 -5.21
N TRP A 332 -17.87 -6.95 -4.61
CA TRP A 332 -17.86 -6.17 -3.37
C TRP A 332 -18.29 -4.72 -3.61
N THR A 333 -19.14 -4.19 -2.74
CA THR A 333 -19.27 -2.74 -2.53
C THR A 333 -18.28 -2.29 -1.46
N SER A 334 -18.11 -0.99 -1.26
CA SER A 334 -17.37 -0.43 -0.12
C SER A 334 -18.21 -0.30 1.15
N THR A 335 -19.52 -0.53 1.11
CA THR A 335 -20.41 -0.26 2.26
C THR A 335 -20.44 -1.46 3.22
N ALA A 336 -20.04 -1.22 4.47
CA ALA A 336 -20.20 -2.11 5.60
C ALA A 336 -21.66 -2.17 6.08
N VAL A 337 -22.07 -3.31 6.64
CA VAL A 337 -23.33 -3.40 7.39
C VAL A 337 -23.12 -2.79 8.77
N SER A 338 -23.91 -1.77 9.11
CA SER A 338 -23.79 -1.05 10.38
C SER A 338 -23.95 -1.98 11.58
N GLY A 339 -23.07 -1.82 12.57
CA GLY A 339 -23.04 -2.67 13.77
C GLY A 339 -22.62 -4.12 13.54
N SER A 340 -22.16 -4.47 12.33
CA SER A 340 -21.61 -5.79 12.03
C SER A 340 -20.10 -5.73 11.76
N ASN A 341 -19.34 -6.60 12.43
CA ASN A 341 -17.93 -6.88 12.11
C ASN A 341 -17.76 -7.97 11.03
N GLN A 342 -18.85 -8.62 10.62
CA GLN A 342 -18.84 -9.82 9.77
C GLN A 342 -19.46 -9.61 8.39
N LYS A 343 -20.33 -8.60 8.24
CA LYS A 343 -21.13 -8.40 7.01
C LYS A 343 -20.78 -7.11 6.29
N ALA A 344 -20.72 -7.19 4.98
CA ALA A 344 -20.65 -6.04 4.07
C ALA A 344 -21.63 -6.25 2.91
N TYR A 345 -21.94 -5.17 2.19
CA TYR A 345 -22.80 -5.28 1.04
C TYR A 345 -21.99 -5.71 -0.20
N LYS A 346 -22.56 -6.64 -0.95
CA LYS A 346 -22.18 -6.97 -2.32
C LYS A 346 -23.20 -6.41 -3.30
N HIS A 347 -22.83 -6.36 -4.57
CA HIS A 347 -23.74 -6.03 -5.67
C HIS A 347 -23.64 -7.03 -6.82
N LEU A 348 -24.74 -7.14 -7.56
CA LEU A 348 -24.83 -7.89 -8.81
C LEU A 348 -24.69 -6.95 -10.02
N SER A 349 -24.55 -7.55 -11.20
CA SER A 349 -24.71 -6.86 -12.48
C SER A 349 -26.08 -6.17 -12.54
N GLY A 350 -26.09 -4.85 -12.78
CA GLY A 350 -27.31 -4.01 -12.75
C GLY A 350 -27.56 -3.26 -11.43
N GLY A 351 -26.75 -3.48 -10.39
CA GLY A 351 -26.71 -2.61 -9.19
C GLY A 351 -27.61 -3.02 -8.03
N SER A 352 -28.23 -4.20 -8.04
CA SER A 352 -28.92 -4.71 -6.86
C SER A 352 -27.91 -5.11 -5.78
N THR A 353 -28.16 -4.70 -4.53
CA THR A 353 -27.27 -4.96 -3.40
C THR A 353 -27.87 -5.97 -2.42
N SER A 354 -27.01 -6.73 -1.75
CA SER A 354 -27.38 -7.65 -0.68
C SER A 354 -26.22 -7.83 0.29
N GLU A 355 -26.50 -8.33 1.50
CA GLU A 355 -25.46 -8.59 2.50
C GLU A 355 -24.70 -9.88 2.18
N GLU A 356 -23.40 -9.89 2.47
CA GLU A 356 -22.55 -11.07 2.36
C GLU A 356 -21.51 -11.09 3.49
N SER A 357 -21.01 -12.28 3.80
CA SER A 357 -19.93 -12.48 4.76
C SER A 357 -18.60 -11.95 4.24
N ARG A 358 -17.93 -11.09 5.02
CA ARG A 358 -16.70 -10.38 4.59
C ARG A 358 -15.51 -11.31 4.31
N ASP A 359 -15.55 -12.54 4.79
CA ASP A 359 -14.56 -13.59 4.55
C ASP A 359 -14.68 -14.26 3.16
N GLN A 360 -15.76 -13.99 2.42
CA GLN A 360 -15.93 -14.54 1.07
C GLN A 360 -15.02 -13.84 0.05
N ASN A 361 -14.45 -14.62 -0.86
CA ASN A 361 -13.68 -14.08 -1.98
C ASN A 361 -14.62 -13.70 -3.13
N LEU A 362 -15.00 -12.42 -3.21
CA LEU A 362 -15.81 -11.89 -4.31
C LEU A 362 -14.96 -11.09 -5.28
N ARG A 363 -15.51 -10.87 -6.47
CA ARG A 363 -14.86 -10.06 -7.51
C ARG A 363 -14.81 -8.61 -7.09
N ILE A 364 -13.83 -7.89 -7.62
CA ILE A 364 -13.59 -6.49 -7.31
C ILE A 364 -13.60 -5.71 -8.61
N ARG A 365 -14.46 -4.69 -8.65
CA ARG A 365 -14.53 -3.75 -9.75
C ARG A 365 -14.49 -2.34 -9.22
N ALA A 366 -13.32 -1.72 -9.34
CA ALA A 366 -13.13 -0.35 -8.89
C ALA A 366 -13.96 0.60 -9.77
N ILE A 367 -14.42 1.67 -9.15
CA ILE A 367 -15.03 2.81 -9.84
C ILE A 367 -14.20 4.05 -9.56
N ARG A 368 -14.44 5.08 -10.36
CA ARG A 368 -13.88 6.41 -10.18
C ARG A 368 -14.90 7.49 -10.48
N LYS A 369 -14.72 8.66 -9.88
CA LYS A 369 -15.39 9.87 -10.34
C LYS A 369 -14.62 10.48 -11.51
N LYS A 370 -15.33 11.17 -12.39
CA LYS A 370 -14.73 11.93 -13.47
C LYS A 370 -13.84 13.06 -12.92
N PRO A 371 -12.69 13.36 -13.55
CA PRO A 371 -11.80 14.43 -13.12
C PRO A 371 -12.43 15.82 -13.20
#